data_AF-A0A4S9CAM3-F1
#
_entry.id   AF-A0A4S9CAM3-F1
#
_cell.length_a   1.000
_cell.length_b   1.000
_cell.length_c   1.000
_cell.angle_alpha   90.00
_cell.angle_beta   90.00
_cell.angle_gamma   90.00
#
_symmetry.space_group_name_H-M   'P 1'
#
loop_
_entity.id
_entity.type
_entity.pdbx_description
1 polymer ?
#
loop_
_entity_poly.entity_id
_entity_poly.type
_entity_poly.pdbx_seq_one_letter_code
_entity_poly.pdbx_strand_id
1 'polypeptide(L)'
;MAHMWANQVSGGEDIVRETILREAQALFELDGSSSSNDMGRLVTLQAYLLLCLMLLPSSPDEPINMPQQVKINLQELTARSAKDGLLCPAEQSGSRPDHLSWILAEAKRRTLYAVYMFDDVVNTLNEMPCVLGDELGILPMTCSKMLWLGCSSQETWEEQYNANLAAGKHLRLEELWIHPADEKTRKRRERWLAAVDEFGLMIYAVASITQLH
;
A
#
# COMPACT_ATOMS: atom_id res chain seq x y z
N MET A 1 -22.96 -4.86 9.76
CA MET A 1 -21.78 -5.45 9.11
C MET A 1 -20.56 -5.40 10.03
N ALA A 2 -20.01 -4.22 10.34
CA ALA A 2 -18.84 -4.09 11.25
C ALA A 2 -19.02 -4.79 12.61
N HIS A 3 -20.21 -4.67 13.21
CA HIS A 3 -20.53 -5.32 14.49
C HIS A 3 -20.67 -6.86 14.42
N MET A 4 -21.02 -7.41 13.25
CA MET A 4 -21.13 -8.86 13.04
C MET A 4 -19.77 -9.47 12.71
N TRP A 5 -18.95 -8.76 11.93
CA TRP A 5 -17.56 -9.13 11.65
C TRP A 5 -16.73 -9.13 12.93
N ALA A 6 -16.87 -8.09 13.77
CA ALA A 6 -16.13 -7.99 15.04
C ALA A 6 -16.52 -9.04 16.10
N ASN A 7 -17.75 -9.57 16.04
CA ASN A 7 -18.28 -10.47 17.07
C ASN A 7 -18.35 -11.95 16.64
N GLN A 8 -17.98 -12.27 15.39
CA GLN A 8 -17.97 -13.64 14.81
C GLN A 8 -19.11 -14.52 15.33
N VAL A 9 -20.34 -14.01 15.22
CA VAL A 9 -21.52 -14.71 15.75
C VAL A 9 -21.73 -15.97 14.90
N SER A 10 -21.79 -17.14 15.54
CA SER A 10 -21.92 -18.43 14.85
C SER A 10 -23.11 -18.45 13.89
N GLY A 11 -22.83 -18.75 12.62
CA GLY A 11 -23.81 -18.74 11.51
C GLY A 11 -23.93 -17.41 10.75
N GLY A 12 -23.25 -16.34 11.17
CA GLY A 12 -23.22 -15.05 10.47
C GLY A 12 -22.07 -14.88 9.46
N GLU A 13 -21.06 -15.75 9.52
CA GLU A 13 -19.83 -15.66 8.72
C GLU A 13 -20.09 -15.79 7.22
N ASP A 14 -20.93 -16.75 6.82
CA ASP A 14 -21.29 -16.95 5.40
C ASP A 14 -22.03 -15.72 4.84
N ILE A 15 -22.95 -15.14 5.60
CA ILE A 15 -23.69 -13.93 5.19
C ILE A 15 -22.75 -12.73 5.06
N VAL A 16 -21.82 -12.58 6.00
CA VAL A 16 -20.79 -11.52 5.96
C VAL A 16 -19.91 -11.72 4.73
N ARG A 17 -19.44 -12.94 4.48
CA ARG A 17 -18.61 -13.28 3.33
C ARG A 17 -19.33 -13.01 2.01
N GLU A 18 -20.55 -13.52 1.83
CA GLU A 18 -21.36 -13.27 0.63
C GLU A 18 -21.57 -11.78 0.39
N THR A 19 -21.82 -11.03 1.47
CA THR A 19 -21.97 -9.58 1.39
C THR A 19 -20.68 -8.92 0.91
N ILE A 20 -19.54 -9.27 1.51
CA ILE A 20 -18.23 -8.74 1.11
C ILE A 20 -17.95 -9.02 -0.37
N LEU A 21 -18.20 -10.25 -0.82
CA LEU A 21 -17.98 -10.63 -2.23
C LEU A 21 -18.88 -9.85 -3.20
N ARG A 22 -20.14 -9.64 -2.83
CA ARG A 22 -21.07 -8.84 -3.62
C ARG A 22 -20.64 -7.38 -3.70
N GLU A 23 -20.24 -6.77 -2.58
CA GLU A 23 -19.75 -5.38 -2.56
C GLU A 23 -18.46 -5.24 -3.38
N ALA A 24 -17.56 -6.22 -3.29
CA ALA A 24 -16.33 -6.24 -4.09
C ALA A 24 -16.66 -6.27 -5.59
N GLN A 25 -17.58 -7.14 -6.00
CA GLN A 25 -18.01 -7.20 -7.40
C GLN A 25 -18.64 -5.88 -7.87
N ALA A 26 -19.49 -5.26 -7.06
CA ALA A 26 -20.12 -3.97 -7.38
C ALA A 26 -19.09 -2.84 -7.56
N LEU A 27 -18.08 -2.76 -6.69
CA LEU A 27 -16.99 -1.78 -6.80
C LEU A 27 -16.17 -1.97 -8.08
N PHE A 28 -15.87 -3.22 -8.43
CA PHE A 28 -15.10 -3.52 -9.65
C PHE A 28 -15.84 -3.13 -10.93
N GLU A 29 -17.15 -3.40 -10.99
CA GLU A 29 -18.00 -3.02 -12.12
C GLU A 29 -18.17 -1.49 -12.24
N LEU A 30 -18.28 -0.81 -11.11
CA LEU A 30 -18.37 0.66 -11.08
C LEU A 30 -17.09 1.32 -11.61
N ASP A 31 -15.92 0.80 -11.26
CA ASP A 31 -14.64 1.29 -11.79
C ASP A 31 -14.53 1.08 -13.32
N GLY A 32 -14.92 -0.09 -13.82
CA GLY A 32 -14.86 -0.40 -15.25
C GLY A 32 -15.84 0.39 -16.13
N SER A 33 -16.95 0.87 -15.55
CA SER A 33 -18.01 1.59 -16.28
C SER A 33 -17.87 3.11 -16.20
N SER A 34 -17.08 3.64 -15.26
CA SER A 34 -16.89 5.07 -15.06
C SER A 34 -15.60 5.57 -15.70
N SER A 35 -15.61 6.79 -16.24
CA SER A 35 -14.37 7.51 -16.58
C SER A 35 -13.73 8.06 -15.30
N SER A 36 -13.41 7.15 -14.36
CA SER A 36 -12.90 7.49 -13.04
C SER A 36 -11.58 8.23 -13.18
N ASN A 37 -11.50 9.41 -12.56
CA ASN A 37 -10.26 10.16 -12.43
C ASN A 37 -9.32 9.44 -11.45
N ASP A 38 -8.07 9.90 -11.35
CA ASP A 38 -7.04 9.20 -10.57
C ASP A 38 -7.43 9.02 -9.09
N MET A 39 -8.09 10.02 -8.50
CA MET A 39 -8.64 9.93 -7.14
C MET A 39 -9.72 8.85 -7.02
N GLY A 40 -10.65 8.78 -7.97
CA GLY A 40 -11.71 7.78 -7.96
C GLY A 40 -11.15 6.35 -8.06
N ARG A 41 -10.13 6.12 -8.90
CA ARG A 41 -9.45 4.82 -9.00
C ARG A 41 -8.77 4.44 -7.69
N LEU A 42 -8.07 5.38 -7.05
CA LEU A 42 -7.45 5.15 -5.74
C LEU A 42 -8.49 4.79 -4.68
N VAL A 43 -9.60 5.53 -4.61
CA VAL A 43 -10.67 5.27 -3.63
C VAL A 43 -11.27 3.88 -3.84
N THR A 44 -11.56 3.50 -5.09
CA THR A 44 -12.05 2.14 -5.41
C THR A 44 -11.02 1.10 -4.97
N LEU A 45 -9.74 1.27 -5.32
CA LEU A 45 -8.69 0.32 -4.95
C LEU A 45 -8.57 0.16 -3.43
N GLN A 46 -8.60 1.27 -2.68
CA GLN A 46 -8.55 1.25 -1.22
C GLN A 46 -9.76 0.54 -0.62
N ALA A 47 -10.97 0.83 -1.10
CA ALA A 47 -12.18 0.17 -0.64
C ALA A 47 -12.16 -1.33 -0.96
N TYR A 48 -11.73 -1.69 -2.17
CA TYR A 48 -11.62 -3.09 -2.60
C TYR A 48 -10.59 -3.86 -1.77
N LEU A 49 -9.43 -3.25 -1.48
CA LEU A 49 -8.40 -3.85 -0.61
C LEU A 49 -8.93 -4.10 0.81
N LEU A 50 -9.71 -3.17 1.37
CA LEU A 50 -10.34 -3.38 2.68
C LEU A 50 -11.31 -4.57 2.67
N LEU A 51 -12.09 -4.74 1.61
CA LEU A 51 -12.94 -5.92 1.43
C LEU A 51 -12.11 -7.20 1.35
N CYS A 52 -10.97 -7.18 0.65
CA CYS A 52 -10.04 -8.31 0.57
C CYS A 52 -9.43 -8.67 1.94
N LEU A 53 -9.02 -7.66 2.72
CA LEU A 53 -8.50 -7.86 4.07
C LEU A 53 -9.53 -8.51 5.00
N MET A 54 -10.82 -8.15 4.87
CA MET A 54 -11.90 -8.77 5.66
C MET A 54 -12.19 -10.24 5.29
N LEU A 55 -11.68 -10.72 4.15
CA LEU A 55 -11.77 -12.12 3.72
C LEU A 55 -10.57 -12.96 4.18
N LEU A 56 -9.56 -12.34 4.80
CA LEU A 56 -8.47 -13.10 5.41
C LEU A 56 -9.00 -13.94 6.59
N PRO A 57 -8.45 -15.15 6.78
CA PRO A 57 -8.84 -15.99 7.90
C PRO A 57 -8.48 -15.33 9.24
N SER A 58 -9.18 -15.73 10.30
CA SER A 58 -8.93 -15.18 11.64
C SER A 58 -7.80 -15.89 12.35
N SER A 59 -7.51 -17.12 11.94
CA SER A 59 -6.36 -17.91 12.37
C SER A 59 -5.48 -18.27 11.17
N PRO A 60 -4.15 -18.28 11.30
CA PRO A 60 -3.26 -18.76 10.23
C PRO A 60 -3.47 -20.24 9.89
N ASP A 61 -4.08 -21.04 10.77
CA ASP A 61 -4.38 -22.45 10.52
C ASP A 61 -5.67 -22.66 9.69
N GLU A 62 -6.45 -21.60 9.46
CA GLU A 62 -7.68 -21.66 8.66
C GLU A 62 -7.37 -21.49 7.17
N PRO A 63 -8.01 -22.27 6.28
CA PRO A 63 -7.79 -22.14 4.85
C PRO A 63 -8.32 -20.81 4.33
N ILE A 64 -7.54 -20.14 3.48
CA ILE A 64 -8.02 -18.97 2.73
C ILE A 64 -9.15 -19.41 1.80
N ASN A 65 -10.34 -18.85 2.01
CA ASN A 65 -11.50 -19.05 1.14
C ASN A 65 -11.84 -17.78 0.35
N MET A 66 -10.84 -17.27 -0.38
CA MET A 66 -10.99 -16.12 -1.28
C MET A 66 -11.11 -16.59 -2.74
N PRO A 67 -12.21 -16.25 -3.45
CA PRO A 67 -12.35 -16.59 -4.86
C PRO A 67 -11.21 -16.01 -5.71
N GLN A 68 -10.71 -16.79 -6.66
CA GLN A 68 -9.62 -16.35 -7.56
C GLN A 68 -9.99 -15.06 -8.32
N GLN A 69 -11.25 -14.90 -8.70
CA GLN A 69 -11.73 -13.69 -9.38
C GLN A 69 -11.53 -12.42 -8.55
N VAL A 70 -11.62 -12.50 -7.21
CA VAL A 70 -11.37 -11.35 -6.33
C VAL A 70 -9.92 -10.92 -6.40
N LYS A 71 -8.99 -11.89 -6.40
CA LYS A 71 -7.55 -11.62 -6.55
C LYS A 71 -7.23 -10.99 -7.92
N ILE A 72 -7.79 -11.56 -9.00
CA ILE A 72 -7.64 -11.04 -10.37
C ILE A 72 -8.15 -9.59 -10.46
N ASN A 73 -9.32 -9.33 -9.88
CA ASN A 73 -9.91 -7.99 -9.88
C ASN A 73 -9.05 -6.98 -9.08
N LEU A 74 -8.48 -7.38 -7.93
CA LEU A 74 -7.57 -6.54 -7.16
C LEU A 74 -6.33 -6.16 -7.98
N GLN A 75 -5.72 -7.12 -8.68
CA GLN A 75 -4.56 -6.86 -9.55
C GLN A 75 -4.89 -5.92 -10.70
N GLU A 76 -6.06 -6.09 -11.33
CA GLU A 76 -6.53 -5.21 -12.39
C GLU A 76 -6.79 -3.77 -11.90
N LEU A 77 -7.45 -3.60 -10.74
CA LEU A 77 -7.65 -2.27 -10.11
C LEU A 77 -6.31 -1.61 -9.74
N THR A 78 -5.35 -2.42 -9.31
CA THR A 78 -3.99 -1.97 -8.99
C THR A 78 -3.29 -1.45 -10.23
N ALA A 79 -3.33 -2.21 -11.34
CA ALA A 79 -2.77 -1.81 -12.62
C ALA A 79 -3.41 -0.52 -13.16
N ARG A 80 -4.74 -0.39 -13.05
CA ARG A 80 -5.47 0.84 -13.46
C ARG A 80 -5.10 2.06 -12.63
N SER A 81 -4.91 1.87 -11.32
CA SER A 81 -4.46 2.92 -10.41
C SER A 81 -3.01 3.34 -10.69
N ALA A 82 -2.14 2.39 -11.08
CA ALA A 82 -0.74 2.66 -11.40
C ALA A 82 -0.52 3.23 -12.81
N LYS A 83 -1.51 3.14 -13.71
CA LYS A 83 -1.41 3.47 -15.14
C LYS A 83 -0.83 4.87 -15.43
N ASP A 84 -1.26 5.86 -14.66
CA ASP A 84 -0.85 7.26 -14.84
C ASP A 84 0.41 7.61 -14.03
N GLY A 85 1.07 6.60 -13.46
CA GLY A 85 2.26 6.72 -12.62
C GLY A 85 1.95 6.84 -11.13
N LEU A 86 3.02 6.69 -10.35
CA LEU A 86 2.99 6.67 -8.88
C LEU A 86 3.75 7.85 -8.27
N LEU A 87 4.25 8.76 -9.10
CA LEU A 87 5.05 9.92 -8.72
C LEU A 87 4.52 11.16 -9.43
N CYS A 88 4.41 12.27 -8.70
CA CYS A 88 4.15 13.55 -9.36
C CYS A 88 5.37 13.96 -10.21
N PRO A 89 5.18 14.70 -11.32
CA PRO A 89 6.30 15.20 -12.13
C PRO A 89 7.34 16.01 -11.33
N ALA A 90 6.90 16.78 -10.34
CA ALA A 90 7.80 17.53 -9.46
C ALA A 90 8.67 16.63 -8.59
N GLU A 91 8.14 15.52 -8.07
CA GLU A 91 8.93 14.52 -7.31
C GLU A 91 10.02 13.90 -8.19
N GLN A 92 9.74 13.63 -9.46
CA GLN A 92 10.71 13.08 -10.42
C GLN A 92 11.87 14.03 -10.71
N SER A 93 11.59 15.34 -10.71
CA SER A 93 12.58 16.40 -10.91
C SER A 93 13.29 16.85 -9.62
N GLY A 94 12.92 16.26 -8.47
CA GLY A 94 13.48 16.64 -7.17
C GLY A 94 13.03 18.02 -6.68
N SER A 95 11.87 18.49 -7.12
CA SER A 95 11.25 19.75 -6.72
C SER A 95 10.00 19.51 -5.86
N ARG A 96 9.47 20.57 -5.25
CA ARG A 96 8.27 20.47 -4.43
C ARG A 96 7.02 20.37 -5.33
N PRO A 97 6.21 19.31 -5.20
CA PRO A 97 4.96 19.17 -5.94
C PRO A 97 3.88 20.14 -5.47
N ASP A 98 2.75 20.14 -6.17
CA ASP A 98 1.50 20.65 -5.62
C ASP A 98 1.04 19.77 -4.45
N HIS A 99 0.45 20.39 -3.42
CA HIS A 99 0.10 19.72 -2.16
C HIS A 99 -0.89 18.56 -2.36
N LEU A 100 -1.98 18.80 -3.08
CA LEU A 100 -3.02 17.79 -3.30
C LEU A 100 -2.52 16.67 -4.22
N SER A 101 -1.75 17.06 -5.24
CA SER A 101 -1.12 16.11 -6.16
C SER A 101 -0.18 15.16 -5.40
N TRP A 102 0.60 15.69 -4.45
CA TRP A 102 1.48 14.89 -3.61
C TRP A 102 0.72 13.95 -2.67
N ILE A 103 -0.35 14.42 -2.02
CA ILE A 103 -1.19 13.57 -1.16
C ILE A 103 -1.69 12.38 -1.98
N LEU A 104 -2.19 12.64 -3.18
CA LEU A 104 -2.69 11.59 -4.07
C LEU A 104 -1.59 10.60 -4.44
N ALA A 105 -0.41 11.08 -4.87
CA ALA A 105 0.70 10.20 -5.25
C ALA A 105 1.23 9.37 -4.07
N GLU A 106 1.37 9.98 -2.89
CA GLU A 106 1.81 9.30 -1.67
C GLU A 106 0.78 8.28 -1.18
N ALA A 107 -0.52 8.61 -1.25
CA ALA A 107 -1.60 7.68 -0.92
C ALA A 107 -1.64 6.51 -1.89
N LYS A 108 -1.45 6.74 -3.20
CA LYS A 108 -1.32 5.68 -4.21
C LYS A 108 -0.17 4.74 -3.91
N ARG A 109 1.03 5.28 -3.60
CA ARG A 109 2.20 4.46 -3.22
C ARG A 109 1.94 3.63 -1.97
N ARG A 110 1.40 4.24 -0.90
CA ARG A 110 1.03 3.51 0.32
C ARG A 110 0.02 2.40 0.05
N THR A 111 -1.03 2.67 -0.73
CA THR A 111 -2.02 1.66 -1.10
C THR A 111 -1.40 0.54 -1.93
N LEU A 112 -0.52 0.87 -2.87
CA LEU A 112 0.18 -0.12 -3.66
C LEU A 112 1.02 -1.04 -2.77
N TYR A 113 1.85 -0.50 -1.87
CA TYR A 113 2.60 -1.31 -0.91
C TYR A 113 1.69 -2.21 -0.07
N ALA A 114 0.52 -1.72 0.34
CA ALA A 114 -0.46 -2.53 1.06
C ALA A 114 -1.04 -3.68 0.23
N VAL A 115 -1.27 -3.48 -1.07
CA VAL A 115 -1.70 -4.57 -1.98
C VAL A 115 -0.62 -5.65 -2.08
N TYR A 116 0.64 -5.28 -2.27
CA TYR A 116 1.72 -6.27 -2.36
C TYR A 116 1.92 -7.03 -1.05
N MET A 117 1.86 -6.35 0.10
CA MET A 117 1.91 -7.02 1.40
C MET A 117 0.71 -7.96 1.59
N PHE A 118 -0.47 -7.58 1.10
CA PHE A 118 -1.64 -8.45 1.11
C PHE A 118 -1.43 -9.70 0.24
N ASP A 119 -0.89 -9.54 -0.96
CA ASP A 119 -0.55 -10.67 -1.84
C ASP A 119 0.48 -11.60 -1.19
N ASP A 120 1.50 -11.05 -0.52
CA ASP A 120 2.50 -11.83 0.23
C ASP A 120 1.86 -12.64 1.37
N VAL A 121 0.93 -12.05 2.12
CA VAL A 121 0.17 -12.75 3.18
C VAL A 121 -0.66 -13.89 2.56
N VAL A 122 -1.38 -13.61 1.48
CA VAL A 122 -2.18 -14.61 0.77
C VAL A 122 -1.31 -15.75 0.24
N ASN A 123 -0.15 -15.45 -0.32
CA ASN A 123 0.78 -16.45 -0.84
C ASN A 123 1.34 -17.30 0.31
N THR A 124 1.80 -16.67 1.39
CA THR A 124 2.34 -17.36 2.58
C THR A 124 1.33 -18.33 3.16
N LEU A 125 0.07 -17.90 3.34
CA LEU A 125 -1.01 -18.74 3.87
C LEU A 125 -1.43 -19.87 2.90
N ASN A 126 -1.07 -19.80 1.61
CA ASN A 126 -1.26 -20.88 0.64
C ASN A 126 0.03 -21.68 0.37
N GLU A 127 1.09 -21.50 1.16
CA GLU A 127 2.40 -22.12 0.97
C GLU A 127 3.01 -21.81 -0.43
N MET A 128 2.66 -20.66 -1.00
CA MET A 128 3.17 -20.17 -2.28
C MET A 128 4.33 -19.19 -2.07
N PRO A 129 5.31 -19.14 -2.99
CA PRO A 129 6.39 -18.16 -2.92
C PRO A 129 5.87 -16.72 -3.02
N CYS A 130 6.39 -15.83 -2.18
CA CYS A 130 6.21 -14.39 -2.34
C CYS A 130 7.18 -13.87 -3.41
N VAL A 131 6.66 -13.14 -4.40
CA VAL A 131 7.48 -12.54 -5.47
C VAL A 131 7.36 -11.03 -5.36
N LEU A 132 8.49 -10.39 -5.06
CA LEU A 132 8.59 -8.94 -5.10
C LEU A 132 8.69 -8.50 -6.56
N GLY A 133 7.76 -7.67 -7.01
CA GLY A 133 7.82 -7.05 -8.33
C GLY A 133 9.01 -6.09 -8.41
N ASP A 134 9.89 -6.28 -9.40
CA ASP A 134 11.02 -5.39 -9.66
C ASP A 134 10.57 -3.93 -9.84
N GLU A 135 9.34 -3.70 -10.33
CA GLU A 135 8.77 -2.36 -10.47
C GLU A 135 8.67 -1.57 -9.16
N LEU A 136 8.57 -2.26 -8.02
CA LEU A 136 8.49 -1.60 -6.72
C LEU A 136 9.85 -1.11 -6.23
N GLY A 137 10.93 -1.77 -6.64
CA GLY A 137 12.27 -1.49 -6.15
C GLY A 137 12.68 -0.03 -6.33
N ILE A 138 12.27 0.57 -7.45
CA ILE A 138 12.63 1.95 -7.82
C ILE A 138 11.75 3.03 -7.14
N LEU A 139 10.67 2.63 -6.48
CA LEU A 139 9.72 3.58 -5.87
C LEU A 139 10.30 4.19 -4.60
N PRO A 140 10.00 5.48 -4.32
CA PRO A 140 10.32 6.07 -3.03
C PRO A 140 9.60 5.34 -1.90
N MET A 141 10.34 5.09 -0.83
CA MET A 141 9.78 4.65 0.43
C MET A 141 8.80 5.69 0.98
N THR A 142 7.91 5.22 1.85
CA THR A 142 6.91 6.07 2.51
C THR A 142 7.55 7.27 3.17
N CYS A 143 6.85 8.40 3.14
CA CYS A 143 7.31 9.62 3.78
C CYS A 143 7.38 9.50 5.31
N SER A 144 7.98 10.50 5.96
CA SER A 144 8.03 10.54 7.42
C SER A 144 6.63 10.72 8.02
N LYS A 145 6.45 10.25 9.26
CA LYS A 145 5.21 10.45 10.03
C LYS A 145 4.82 11.93 10.11
N MET A 146 5.80 12.81 10.33
CA MET A 146 5.58 14.25 10.40
C MET A 146 5.07 14.83 9.07
N LEU A 147 5.65 14.41 7.94
CA LEU A 147 5.23 14.88 6.62
C LEU A 147 3.83 14.33 6.26
N TRP A 148 3.53 13.08 6.62
CA TRP A 148 2.20 12.50 6.40
C TRP A 148 1.12 13.18 7.23
N LEU A 149 1.32 13.31 8.55
CA LEU A 149 0.33 13.95 9.42
C LEU A 149 0.19 15.45 9.13
N GLY A 150 1.28 16.11 8.72
CA GLY A 150 1.29 17.51 8.33
C GLY A 150 0.49 17.84 7.07
N CYS A 151 0.12 16.85 6.24
CA CYS A 151 -0.60 17.08 4.98
C CYS A 151 -2.04 17.58 5.14
N SER A 152 -2.57 17.64 6.36
CA SER A 152 -3.88 18.24 6.62
C SER A 152 -3.86 19.77 6.47
N SER A 153 -2.68 20.39 6.53
CA SER A 153 -2.46 21.82 6.34
C SER A 153 -1.40 22.02 5.27
N GLN A 154 -1.73 22.76 4.21
CA GLN A 154 -0.77 23.04 3.14
C GLN A 154 0.48 23.74 3.67
N GLU A 155 0.34 24.69 4.59
CA GLU A 155 1.48 25.41 5.18
C GLU A 155 2.42 24.46 5.92
N THR A 156 1.87 23.63 6.82
CA THR A 156 2.66 22.65 7.57
C THR A 156 3.30 21.63 6.65
N TRP A 157 2.56 21.15 5.64
CA TRP A 157 3.10 20.26 4.63
C TRP A 157 4.26 20.88 3.86
N GLU A 158 4.13 22.14 3.43
CA GLU A 158 5.16 22.84 2.68
C GLU A 158 6.47 22.96 3.47
N GLU A 159 6.39 23.28 4.76
CA GLU A 159 7.54 23.33 5.66
C GLU A 159 8.21 21.95 5.79
N GLN A 160 7.42 20.91 6.08
CA GLN A 160 7.94 19.54 6.24
C GLN A 160 8.53 19.01 4.94
N TYR A 161 7.90 19.29 3.80
CA TYR A 161 8.37 18.85 2.49
C TYR A 161 9.68 19.55 2.11
N ASN A 162 9.80 20.84 2.38
CA ASN A 162 11.05 21.59 2.16
C ASN A 162 12.20 21.04 3.01
N ALA A 163 11.94 20.71 4.28
CA ALA A 163 12.93 20.07 5.14
C ALA A 163 13.34 18.68 4.59
N ASN A 164 12.39 17.92 4.07
CA ASN A 164 12.65 16.63 3.43
C ASN A 164 13.49 16.78 2.15
N LEU A 165 13.21 17.76 1.29
CA LEU A 165 14.02 18.07 0.11
C LEU A 165 15.46 18.43 0.48
N ALA A 166 15.64 19.24 1.52
CA ALA A 166 16.97 19.62 2.03
C ALA A 166 17.75 18.41 2.58
N ALA A 167 17.07 17.39 3.11
CA ALA A 167 17.69 16.16 3.58
C ALA A 167 18.19 15.25 2.45
N GLY A 168 17.78 15.50 1.21
CA GLY A 168 18.25 14.85 -0.01
C GLY A 168 17.25 13.86 -0.61
N LYS A 169 17.77 12.90 -1.39
CA LYS A 169 16.93 11.94 -2.12
C LYS A 169 16.21 10.98 -1.18
N HIS A 170 14.95 10.69 -1.49
CA HIS A 170 14.17 9.63 -0.84
C HIS A 170 14.90 8.29 -0.88
N LEU A 171 14.75 7.51 0.18
CA LEU A 171 15.14 6.10 0.19
C LEU A 171 14.23 5.35 -0.80
N ARG A 172 14.77 4.38 -1.54
CA ARG A 172 13.97 3.49 -2.39
C ARG A 172 13.77 2.13 -1.76
N LEU A 173 12.75 1.40 -2.17
CA LEU A 173 12.46 0.06 -1.64
C LEU A 173 13.61 -0.91 -1.88
N GLU A 174 14.22 -0.88 -3.06
CA GLU A 174 15.40 -1.71 -3.38
C GLU A 174 16.54 -1.53 -2.39
N GLU A 175 16.70 -0.32 -1.83
CA GLU A 175 17.77 -0.03 -0.87
C GLU A 175 17.58 -0.75 0.48
N LEU A 176 16.37 -1.21 0.79
CA LEU A 176 16.13 -2.04 1.98
C LEU A 176 16.75 -3.43 1.84
N TRP A 177 16.85 -3.97 0.62
CA TRP A 177 17.32 -5.33 0.33
C TRP A 177 18.82 -5.43 0.00
N ILE A 178 19.51 -4.30 -0.20
CA ILE A 178 20.95 -4.32 -0.47
C ILE A 178 21.71 -4.81 0.76
N HIS A 179 22.38 -5.97 0.62
CA HIS A 179 23.26 -6.55 1.64
C HIS A 179 24.53 -7.18 1.05
N PRO A 180 25.72 -6.90 1.64
CA PRO A 180 25.94 -5.91 2.68
C PRO A 180 25.75 -4.49 2.13
N ALA A 181 25.02 -3.65 2.87
CA ALA A 181 24.89 -2.24 2.52
C ALA A 181 26.17 -1.49 2.85
N ASP A 182 26.52 -0.52 2.00
CA ASP A 182 27.56 0.45 2.31
C ASP A 182 27.12 1.39 3.45
N GLU A 183 28.09 2.10 4.03
CA GLU A 183 27.86 3.01 5.16
C GLU A 183 26.83 4.10 4.84
N LYS A 184 26.78 4.55 3.58
CA LYS A 184 25.85 5.58 3.12
C LYS A 184 24.41 5.07 3.08
N THR A 185 24.19 3.89 2.52
CA THR A 185 22.87 3.25 2.44
C THR A 185 22.38 2.91 3.84
N ARG A 186 23.24 2.36 4.70
CA ARG A 186 22.92 2.09 6.10
C ARG A 186 22.41 3.34 6.84
N LYS A 187 23.12 4.47 6.74
CA LYS A 187 22.69 5.75 7.34
C LYS A 187 21.38 6.28 6.79
N ARG A 188 21.12 6.11 5.49
CA ARG A 188 19.84 6.52 4.87
C ARG A 188 18.69 5.66 5.38
N ARG A 189 18.89 4.34 5.50
CA ARG A 189 17.92 3.41 6.11
C ARG A 189 17.60 3.79 7.54
N GLU A 190 18.61 4.02 8.37
CA GLU A 190 18.45 4.40 9.78
C GLU A 190 17.70 5.73 9.93
N ARG A 191 18.05 6.74 9.13
CA ARG A 191 17.34 8.04 9.15
C ARG A 191 15.88 7.89 8.76
N TRP A 192 15.60 7.13 7.70
CA TRP A 192 14.24 6.86 7.25
C TRP A 192 13.45 6.11 8.33
N LEU A 193 14.01 5.02 8.87
CA LEU A 193 13.39 4.19 9.89
C LEU A 193 13.10 4.97 11.19
N ALA A 194 13.96 5.93 11.56
CA ALA A 194 13.74 6.79 12.71
C ALA A 194 12.58 7.79 12.54
N ALA A 195 12.11 8.01 11.31
CA ALA A 195 11.14 9.05 10.98
C ALA A 195 9.80 8.54 10.46
N VAL A 196 9.70 7.25 10.08
CA VAL A 196 8.49 6.68 9.49
C VAL A 196 7.36 6.48 10.50
N ASP A 197 6.16 6.35 9.98
CA ASP A 197 4.99 5.94 10.74
C ASP A 197 4.94 4.41 10.90
N GLU A 198 3.90 3.93 11.58
CA GLU A 198 3.65 2.52 11.85
C GLU A 198 3.50 1.71 10.55
N PHE A 199 2.99 2.34 9.48
CA PHE A 199 2.87 1.71 8.17
C PHE A 199 4.24 1.51 7.50
N GLY A 200 5.12 2.52 7.53
CA GLY A 200 6.49 2.38 7.05
C GLY A 200 7.29 1.36 7.85
N LEU A 201 7.08 1.27 9.17
CA LEU A 201 7.70 0.24 10.01
C LEU A 201 7.24 -1.18 9.62
N MET A 202 5.96 -1.34 9.29
CA MET A 202 5.42 -2.62 8.80
C MET A 202 6.10 -3.04 7.48
N ILE A 203 6.24 -2.11 6.52
CA ILE A 203 6.96 -2.39 5.26
C ILE A 203 8.40 -2.81 5.55
N TYR A 204 9.08 -2.12 6.46
CA TYR A 204 10.46 -2.47 6.83
C TYR A 204 10.55 -3.88 7.43
N ALA A 205 9.61 -4.26 8.30
CA ALA A 205 9.57 -5.58 8.91
C ALA A 205 9.39 -6.67 7.85
N VAL A 206 8.42 -6.52 6.94
CA VAL A 206 8.19 -7.45 5.83
C VAL A 206 9.41 -7.53 4.93
N ALA A 207 9.95 -6.39 4.49
CA ALA A 207 11.12 -6.31 3.64
C ALA A 207 12.38 -6.93 4.26
N SER A 208 12.48 -6.97 5.59
CA SER A 208 13.61 -7.60 6.31
C SER A 208 13.43 -9.11 6.45
N ILE A 209 12.19 -9.61 6.48
CA ILE A 209 11.88 -11.05 6.56
C ILE A 209 12.01 -11.71 5.18
N THR A 210 11.56 -11.05 4.13
CA THR A 210 11.68 -11.55 2.74
C THR A 210 13.13 -11.64 2.26
N GLN A 211 14.10 -11.15 3.03
CA GLN A 211 15.54 -11.33 2.82
C GLN A 211 16.08 -12.71 3.28
N LEU A 212 15.27 -13.51 3.97
CA LEU A 212 15.67 -14.82 4.53
C LEU A 212 15.43 -16.00 3.57
N HIS A 213 14.98 -15.74 2.34
CA HIS A 213 14.80 -16.72 1.27
C HIS A 213 15.56 -16.31 0.01
#